data_AF-A0A972QVN4-F1
#
_entry.id   AF-A0A972QVN4-F1
#
_cell.length_a   1.000
_cell.length_b   1.000
_cell.length_c   1.000
_cell.angle_alpha   90.00
_cell.angle_beta   90.00
_cell.angle_gamma   90.00
#
_symmetry.space_group_name_H-M   'P 1'
#
loop_
_entity.id
_entity.type
_entity.pdbx_description
1 polymer ?
#
loop_
_entity_poly.entity_id
_entity_poly.type
_entity_poly.pdbx_seq_one_letter_code
_entity_poly.pdbx_strand_id
1 'polypeptide(L)'
;MLEDAPKEIGMIYAIVAVLFLGYLFYKGKLNTRIGYLLLAVSATLGFLIFAPMLPNQMQVLLLGKTKQLAVPAGVAALILVVFVIITFILGRIFCGYVCPIGAVQELAYRIKTKKLKIRNNAVPIGFHLLFLPVFIILAVVFSEGLLIRLGLKDFFHLEISGYFYVFLSLVIIAVFIYRPFCRLLCPYGAILSLVSGKSRFRLRRTDECLDCGECEAVCPTNEAGETDRKQECYLCNRCKEICPADAIEYTGRQR
;
A
#
# COMPACT_ATOMS: atom_id res chain seq x y z
N MET A 1 -17.83 25.72 -6.58
CA MET A 1 -18.57 25.09 -5.45
C MET A 1 -18.79 23.57 -5.60
N LEU A 2 -18.44 22.95 -6.74
CA LEU A 2 -18.46 21.48 -6.93
C LEU A 2 -17.05 20.83 -6.92
N GLU A 3 -15.98 21.61 -6.77
CA GLU A 3 -14.59 21.12 -6.80
C GLU A 3 -14.01 20.70 -5.43
N ASP A 4 -14.68 21.02 -4.32
CA ASP A 4 -14.24 20.65 -2.97
C ASP A 4 -15.03 19.46 -2.38
N ALA A 5 -16.24 19.20 -2.87
CA ALA A 5 -17.03 18.02 -2.55
C ALA A 5 -16.30 16.67 -2.73
N PRO A 6 -15.51 16.43 -3.80
CA PRO A 6 -14.82 15.14 -3.95
C PRO A 6 -13.73 14.92 -2.89
N LYS A 7 -13.11 15.98 -2.36
CA LYS A 7 -11.96 15.85 -1.44
C LYS A 7 -12.36 15.36 -0.04
N GLU A 8 -13.50 15.81 0.47
CA GLU A 8 -14.01 15.39 1.79
C GLU A 8 -14.49 13.93 1.77
N ILE A 9 -15.16 13.52 0.70
CA ILE A 9 -15.66 12.15 0.51
C ILE A 9 -14.50 11.13 0.55
N GLY A 10 -13.34 11.47 -0.03
CA GLY A 10 -12.16 10.60 -0.02
C GLY A 10 -11.56 10.39 1.37
N MET A 11 -11.52 11.42 2.22
CA MET A 11 -11.01 11.30 3.60
C MET A 11 -11.96 10.46 4.46
N ILE A 12 -13.27 10.70 4.33
CA ILE A 12 -14.29 9.91 5.02
C ILE A 12 -14.18 8.44 4.60
N TYR A 13 -14.05 8.17 3.29
CA TYR A 13 -13.86 6.82 2.78
C TYR A 13 -12.61 6.16 3.36
N ALA A 14 -11.45 6.84 3.38
CA ALA A 14 -10.22 6.27 3.91
C ALA A 14 -10.35 5.90 5.40
N ILE A 15 -10.95 6.77 6.21
CA ILE A 15 -11.16 6.53 7.64
C ILE A 15 -12.13 5.36 7.85
N VAL A 16 -13.28 5.37 7.18
CA VAL A 16 -14.30 4.32 7.29
C VAL A 16 -13.74 2.97 6.81
N ALA A 17 -13.04 2.95 5.67
CA ALA A 17 -12.44 1.75 5.12
C ALA A 17 -11.38 1.17 6.05
N VAL A 18 -10.55 2.00 6.68
CA VAL A 18 -9.53 1.57 7.63
C VAL A 18 -10.14 1.02 8.92
N LEU A 19 -11.15 1.68 9.48
CA LEU A 19 -11.87 1.20 10.66
C LEU A 19 -12.59 -0.13 10.37
N PHE A 20 -13.25 -0.21 9.22
CA PHE A 20 -13.94 -1.41 8.77
C PHE A 20 -12.98 -2.58 8.53
N LEU A 21 -11.84 -2.33 7.89
CA LEU A 21 -10.78 -3.33 7.69
C LEU A 21 -10.17 -3.77 9.01
N GLY A 22 -9.89 -2.84 9.93
CA GLY A 22 -9.41 -3.15 11.27
C GLY A 22 -10.37 -4.06 12.02
N TYR A 23 -11.68 -3.79 11.91
CA TYR A 23 -12.72 -4.64 12.47
C TYR A 23 -12.79 -6.04 11.82
N LEU A 24 -12.74 -6.11 10.49
CA LEU A 24 -12.75 -7.39 9.76
C LEU A 24 -11.52 -8.25 10.08
N PHE A 25 -10.35 -7.62 10.18
CA PHE A 25 -9.11 -8.29 10.61
C PHE A 25 -9.21 -8.74 12.07
N TYR A 26 -9.73 -7.90 12.96
CA TYR A 26 -9.93 -8.26 14.37
C TYR A 26 -10.85 -9.46 14.55
N LYS A 27 -11.92 -9.55 13.74
CA LYS A 27 -12.83 -10.71 13.73
C LYS A 27 -12.32 -11.91 12.92
N GLY A 28 -11.17 -11.81 12.25
CA GLY A 28 -10.62 -12.88 11.42
C GLY A 28 -11.49 -13.27 10.22
N LYS A 29 -12.46 -12.43 9.84
CA LYS A 29 -13.44 -12.71 8.76
C LYS A 29 -12.96 -12.27 7.39
N LEU A 30 -11.77 -11.68 7.29
CA LEU A 30 -11.25 -11.21 6.02
C LEU A 30 -10.80 -12.40 5.17
N ASN A 31 -11.58 -12.67 4.12
CA ASN A 31 -11.30 -13.71 3.14
C ASN A 31 -10.87 -13.05 1.81
N THR A 32 -10.13 -13.76 0.96
CA THR A 32 -9.58 -13.25 -0.31
C THR A 32 -10.67 -12.70 -1.23
N ARG A 33 -11.89 -13.27 -1.19
CA ARG A 33 -13.06 -12.72 -1.92
C ARG A 33 -13.42 -11.31 -1.47
N ILE A 34 -13.56 -11.09 -0.16
CA ILE A 34 -13.85 -9.77 0.41
C ILE A 34 -12.69 -8.81 0.11
N GLY A 35 -11.45 -9.30 0.22
CA GLY A 35 -10.26 -8.56 -0.16
C GLY A 35 -10.32 -8.02 -1.59
N TYR A 36 -10.70 -8.87 -2.56
CA TYR A 36 -10.86 -8.45 -3.95
C TYR A 36 -12.01 -7.48 -4.19
N LEU A 37 -13.14 -7.64 -3.48
CA LEU A 37 -14.22 -6.67 -3.55
C LEU A 37 -13.76 -5.29 -3.08
N LEU A 38 -13.03 -5.24 -1.97
CA LEU A 38 -12.46 -3.99 -1.47
C LEU A 38 -11.48 -3.38 -2.46
N LEU A 39 -10.59 -4.19 -3.05
CA LEU A 39 -9.65 -3.74 -4.08
C LEU A 39 -10.35 -3.18 -5.32
N ALA A 40 -11.39 -3.85 -5.80
CA ALA A 40 -12.16 -3.38 -6.94
C ALA A 40 -12.86 -2.05 -6.63
N VAL A 41 -13.49 -1.95 -5.45
CA VAL A 41 -14.12 -0.70 -4.99
C VAL A 41 -13.08 0.41 -4.87
N SER A 42 -11.92 0.16 -4.27
CA SER A 42 -10.85 1.15 -4.14
C SER A 42 -10.31 1.58 -5.51
N ALA A 43 -10.10 0.65 -6.44
CA ALA A 43 -9.65 0.97 -7.80
C ALA A 43 -10.68 1.84 -8.53
N THR A 44 -11.95 1.46 -8.51
CA THR A 44 -13.05 2.21 -9.13
C THR A 44 -13.21 3.59 -8.52
N LEU A 45 -13.18 3.70 -7.18
CA LEU A 45 -13.20 5.00 -6.51
C LEU A 45 -11.98 5.84 -6.86
N GLY A 46 -10.81 5.23 -7.04
CA GLY A 46 -9.62 5.92 -7.55
C GLY A 46 -9.86 6.56 -8.93
N PHE A 47 -10.47 5.84 -9.87
CA PHE A 47 -10.78 6.40 -11.20
C PHE A 47 -11.91 7.44 -11.19
N LEU A 48 -12.93 7.26 -10.32
CA LEU A 48 -14.09 8.16 -10.26
C LEU A 48 -13.86 9.41 -9.42
N ILE A 49 -13.10 9.29 -8.35
CA ILE A 49 -12.92 10.31 -7.34
C ILE A 49 -11.45 10.22 -6.92
N PHE A 50 -10.56 10.84 -7.70
CA PHE A 50 -9.15 11.01 -7.29
C PHE A 50 -9.07 12.04 -6.14
N ALA A 51 -9.77 11.75 -5.04
CA ALA A 51 -9.73 12.44 -3.77
C ALA A 51 -8.47 12.01 -3.02
N PRO A 52 -7.97 12.85 -2.10
CA PRO A 52 -6.55 13.04 -1.88
C PRO A 52 -5.91 11.71 -1.47
N MET A 53 -5.25 11.06 -2.43
CA MET A 53 -4.23 10.12 -2.04
C MET A 53 -3.17 10.93 -1.31
N LEU A 54 -3.01 10.59 -0.03
CA LEU A 54 -1.98 11.08 0.88
C LEU A 54 -0.65 11.44 0.19
N PRO A 55 -0.11 10.69 -0.81
CA PRO A 55 1.09 11.05 -1.56
C PRO A 55 1.25 12.50 -2.00
N ASN A 56 0.23 13.06 -2.62
CA ASN A 56 0.33 14.44 -3.10
C ASN A 56 0.17 15.43 -1.94
N GLN A 57 -0.60 15.10 -0.90
CA GLN A 57 -0.80 15.97 0.26
C GLN A 57 0.43 16.05 1.17
N MET A 58 1.20 14.96 1.39
CA MET A 58 2.51 15.11 2.07
C MET A 58 3.47 15.89 1.22
N GLN A 59 3.51 15.65 -0.09
CA GLN A 59 4.46 16.36 -0.92
C GLN A 59 4.19 17.87 -0.87
N VAL A 60 2.92 18.29 -0.93
CA VAL A 60 2.54 19.71 -0.79
C VAL A 60 2.82 20.25 0.63
N LEU A 61 2.62 19.44 1.68
CA LEU A 61 2.93 19.81 3.07
C LEU A 61 4.45 19.92 3.33
N LEU A 62 5.26 18.99 2.80
CA LEU A 62 6.73 18.98 2.86
C LEU A 62 7.34 20.12 2.05
N LEU A 63 6.70 20.52 0.94
CA LEU A 63 7.11 21.63 0.09
C LEU A 63 6.74 23.02 0.67
N GLY A 64 6.05 23.08 1.81
CA GLY A 64 5.61 24.35 2.41
C GLY A 64 4.64 25.17 1.55
N LYS A 65 4.13 24.61 0.44
CA LYS A 65 3.21 25.27 -0.50
C LYS A 65 1.76 25.17 0.00
N THR A 66 1.52 25.78 1.15
CA THR A 66 0.22 25.75 1.87
C THR A 66 -0.93 26.39 1.11
N LYS A 67 -0.67 27.21 0.08
CA LYS A 67 -1.70 27.89 -0.74
C LYS A 67 -2.48 26.97 -1.70
N GLN A 68 -1.99 25.75 -1.97
CA GLN A 68 -2.70 24.77 -2.83
C GLN A 68 -3.49 23.74 -2.02
N LEU A 69 -3.39 23.79 -0.68
CA LEU A 69 -4.12 22.91 0.21
C LEU A 69 -5.47 23.56 0.54
N ALA A 70 -6.58 22.90 0.20
CA ALA A 70 -7.93 23.32 0.60
C ALA A 70 -8.19 23.16 2.12
N VAL A 71 -7.15 22.83 2.89
CA VAL A 71 -7.19 22.47 4.31
C VAL A 71 -6.02 23.18 5.02
N PRO A 72 -6.20 23.79 6.20
CA PRO A 72 -5.10 24.42 6.93
C PRO A 72 -3.98 23.40 7.20
N ALA A 73 -2.71 23.82 7.02
CA ALA A 73 -1.53 22.95 7.08
C ALA A 73 -1.44 22.12 8.37
N GLY A 74 -1.88 22.68 9.50
CA GLY A 74 -1.94 21.96 10.78
C GLY A 74 -2.90 20.77 10.79
N VAL A 75 -4.04 20.87 10.10
CA VAL A 75 -5.01 19.76 10.00
C VAL A 75 -4.49 18.67 9.08
N ALA A 76 -3.83 19.03 7.96
CA ALA A 76 -3.19 18.04 7.09
C ALA A 76 -2.02 17.30 7.77
N ALA A 77 -1.22 18.00 8.57
CA ALA A 77 -0.17 17.39 9.39
C ALA A 77 -0.77 16.41 10.41
N LEU A 78 -1.84 16.81 11.09
CA LEU A 78 -2.53 15.97 12.08
C LEU A 78 -3.13 14.71 11.43
N ILE A 79 -3.80 14.84 10.28
CA ILE A 79 -4.33 13.71 9.52
C ILE A 79 -3.24 12.73 9.15
N LEU A 80 -2.06 13.22 8.73
CA LEU A 80 -0.95 12.33 8.43
C LEU A 80 -0.43 11.62 9.68
N VAL A 81 -0.22 12.34 10.78
CA VAL A 81 0.29 11.74 12.01
C VAL A 81 -0.67 10.64 12.48
N VAL A 82 -1.98 10.91 12.45
CA VAL A 82 -3.02 9.91 12.75
C VAL A 82 -2.94 8.73 11.78
N PHE A 83 -2.80 8.98 10.48
CA PHE A 83 -2.67 7.91 9.47
C PHE A 83 -1.43 7.04 9.70
N VAL A 84 -0.27 7.64 10.01
CA VAL A 84 0.97 6.93 10.31
C VAL A 84 0.82 6.11 11.59
N ILE A 85 0.18 6.65 12.63
CA ILE A 85 -0.12 5.91 13.87
C ILE A 85 -1.03 4.71 13.59
N ILE A 86 -2.10 4.91 12.82
CA ILE A 86 -3.01 3.82 12.47
C ILE A 86 -2.28 2.76 11.66
N THR A 87 -1.39 3.16 10.74
CA THR A 87 -0.58 2.23 9.95
C THR A 87 0.52 1.56 10.77
N PHE A 88 1.03 2.19 11.83
CA PHE A 88 1.90 1.54 12.81
C PHE A 88 1.18 0.39 13.51
N ILE A 89 -0.10 0.60 13.87
CA ILE A 89 -0.92 -0.41 14.53
C ILE A 89 -1.29 -1.52 13.54
N LEU A 90 -1.92 -1.17 12.42
CA LEU A 90 -2.47 -2.08 11.42
C LEU A 90 -1.44 -2.66 10.45
N GLY A 91 -0.22 -2.14 10.40
CA GLY A 91 0.77 -2.50 9.38
C GLY A 91 0.34 -2.03 7.97
N ARG A 92 0.82 -2.71 6.92
CA ARG A 92 0.56 -2.32 5.51
C ARG A 92 -0.82 -2.71 4.97
N ILE A 93 -1.81 -2.97 5.83
CA ILE A 93 -3.19 -3.31 5.44
C ILE A 93 -3.77 -2.23 4.51
N PHE A 94 -3.48 -0.95 4.77
CA PHE A 94 -3.96 0.15 3.92
C PHE A 94 -3.47 0.03 2.47
N CYS A 95 -2.17 -0.15 2.27
CA CYS A 95 -1.60 -0.39 0.94
C CYS A 95 -2.18 -1.67 0.34
N GLY A 96 -2.40 -2.69 1.17
CA GLY A 96 -2.95 -3.98 0.78
C GLY A 96 -4.36 -3.91 0.18
N TYR A 97 -5.28 -3.14 0.76
CA TYR A 97 -6.72 -3.19 0.44
C TYR A 97 -7.40 -1.86 0.11
N VAL A 98 -6.88 -0.72 0.56
CA VAL A 98 -7.55 0.60 0.46
C VAL A 98 -6.92 1.48 -0.62
N CYS A 99 -5.62 1.36 -0.82
CA CYS A 99 -4.85 2.19 -1.75
C CYS A 99 -5.23 1.86 -3.22
N PRO A 100 -5.84 2.79 -4.01
CA PRO A 100 -6.15 2.55 -5.42
C PRO A 100 -4.92 2.20 -6.28
N ILE A 101 -3.75 2.82 -6.01
CA ILE A 101 -2.50 2.48 -6.71
C ILE A 101 -2.12 1.01 -6.47
N GLY A 102 -2.16 0.60 -5.20
CA GLY A 102 -1.92 -0.79 -4.82
C GLY A 102 -2.96 -1.74 -5.40
N ALA A 103 -4.22 -1.29 -5.47
CA ALA A 103 -5.33 -2.07 -6.01
C ALA A 103 -5.18 -2.35 -7.50
N VAL A 104 -4.85 -1.34 -8.31
CA VAL A 104 -4.60 -1.52 -9.75
C VAL A 104 -3.46 -2.49 -9.97
N GLN A 105 -2.38 -2.39 -9.19
CA GLN A 105 -1.24 -3.31 -9.30
C GLN A 105 -1.56 -4.74 -8.84
N GLU A 106 -2.37 -4.89 -7.79
CA GLU A 106 -2.84 -6.20 -7.31
C GLU A 106 -3.72 -6.89 -8.35
N LEU A 107 -4.64 -6.14 -8.94
CA LEU A 107 -5.53 -6.62 -10.00
C LEU A 107 -4.73 -6.97 -11.26
N ALA A 108 -3.75 -6.15 -11.66
CA ALA A 108 -2.85 -6.45 -12.77
C ALA A 108 -2.02 -7.74 -12.53
N TYR A 109 -1.52 -7.93 -11.30
CA TYR A 109 -0.77 -9.14 -10.93
C TYR A 109 -1.64 -10.41 -11.00
N ARG A 110 -2.97 -10.32 -11.05
CA ARG A 110 -3.85 -11.50 -11.18
C ARG A 110 -3.84 -12.13 -12.58
N ILE A 111 -3.47 -11.37 -13.61
CA ILE A 111 -3.42 -11.90 -14.99
C ILE A 111 -2.48 -13.09 -15.01
N LYS A 112 -2.92 -14.24 -15.52
CA LYS A 112 -2.13 -15.49 -15.51
C LYS A 112 -0.96 -15.35 -16.48
N THR A 113 0.22 -15.04 -15.94
CA THR A 113 1.48 -14.93 -16.68
C THR A 113 2.61 -15.57 -15.86
N LYS A 114 3.77 -15.78 -16.48
CA LYS A 114 4.98 -16.23 -15.78
C LYS A 114 5.42 -15.14 -14.79
N LYS A 115 5.23 -15.39 -13.50
CA LYS A 115 5.53 -14.42 -12.43
C LYS A 115 7.01 -14.41 -12.08
N LEU A 116 7.56 -13.22 -11.93
CA LEU A 116 8.93 -12.97 -11.45
C LEU A 116 8.86 -12.67 -9.96
N LYS A 117 9.34 -13.62 -9.15
CA LYS A 117 9.46 -13.43 -7.70
C LYS A 117 10.81 -12.83 -7.35
N ILE A 118 10.80 -11.64 -6.75
CA ILE A 118 12.01 -11.07 -6.14
C ILE A 118 12.24 -11.83 -4.82
N ARG A 119 13.17 -12.79 -4.84
CA ARG A 119 13.46 -13.69 -3.71
C ARG A 119 14.14 -12.99 -2.54
N ASN A 120 14.87 -11.91 -2.81
CA ASN A 120 15.62 -11.19 -1.78
C ASN A 120 14.91 -9.89 -1.38
N ASN A 121 14.46 -9.82 -0.13
CA ASN A 121 13.82 -8.62 0.43
C ASN A 121 14.83 -7.52 0.78
N ALA A 122 16.13 -7.79 0.72
CA ALA A 122 17.15 -6.74 0.80
C ALA A 122 17.12 -5.78 -0.41
N VAL A 123 16.65 -6.23 -1.58
CA VAL A 123 16.55 -5.39 -2.78
C VAL A 123 15.56 -4.22 -2.60
N PRO A 124 14.28 -4.44 -2.22
CA PRO A 124 13.37 -3.33 -1.98
C PRO A 124 13.80 -2.45 -0.81
N ILE A 125 14.37 -3.03 0.25
CA ILE A 125 14.86 -2.27 1.41
C ILE A 125 16.03 -1.36 1.00
N GLY A 126 16.99 -1.88 0.24
CA GLY A 126 18.11 -1.11 -0.29
C GLY A 126 17.66 -0.02 -1.25
N PHE A 127 16.69 -0.32 -2.12
CA PHE A 127 16.09 0.68 -3.00
C PHE A 127 15.37 1.77 -2.20
N HIS A 128 14.64 1.43 -1.14
CA HIS A 128 14.03 2.40 -0.24
C HIS A 128 15.07 3.28 0.48
N LEU A 129 16.16 2.71 0.97
CA LEU A 129 17.24 3.45 1.65
C LEU A 129 17.98 4.42 0.72
N LEU A 130 18.09 4.09 -0.57
CA LEU A 130 18.71 4.96 -1.57
C LEU A 130 17.72 5.98 -2.15
N PHE A 131 16.51 5.54 -2.48
CA PHE A 131 15.51 6.35 -3.18
C PHE A 131 14.86 7.39 -2.27
N LEU A 132 14.62 7.08 -0.98
CA LEU A 132 13.98 8.01 -0.05
C LEU A 132 14.79 9.30 0.19
N PRO A 133 16.11 9.28 0.47
CA PRO A 133 16.89 10.52 0.60
C PRO A 133 16.99 11.27 -0.72
N VAL A 134 17.16 10.57 -1.85
CA VAL A 134 17.17 11.19 -3.19
C VAL A 134 15.83 11.86 -3.50
N PHE A 135 14.71 11.20 -3.17
CA PHE A 135 13.37 11.75 -3.31
C PHE A 135 13.20 13.02 -2.47
N ILE A 136 13.66 13.03 -1.22
CA ILE A 136 13.60 14.19 -0.34
C ILE A 136 14.45 15.34 -0.90
N ILE A 137 15.69 15.07 -1.31
CA ILE A 137 16.59 16.07 -1.89
C ILE A 137 15.97 16.67 -3.15
N LEU A 138 15.50 15.83 -4.08
CA LEU A 138 14.86 16.28 -5.32
C LEU A 138 13.57 17.05 -5.05
N ALA A 139 12.76 16.65 -4.07
CA ALA A 139 11.56 17.38 -3.69
C ALA A 139 11.91 18.79 -3.17
N VAL A 140 12.92 18.90 -2.29
CA VAL A 140 13.37 20.19 -1.75
C VAL A 140 13.98 21.08 -2.84
N VAL A 141 14.78 20.51 -3.74
CA VAL A 141 15.51 21.25 -4.79
C VAL A 141 14.61 21.68 -5.94
N PHE A 142 13.75 20.79 -6.45
CA PHE A 142 13.00 21.05 -7.68
C PHE A 142 11.63 21.69 -7.46
N SER A 143 11.11 21.78 -6.23
CA SER A 143 9.81 22.40 -5.88
C SER A 143 8.56 21.91 -6.66
N GLU A 144 8.76 20.94 -7.55
CA GLU A 144 7.84 20.31 -8.48
C GLU A 144 7.66 18.86 -8.04
N GLY A 145 6.42 18.37 -8.05
CA GLY A 145 6.11 17.06 -7.52
C GLY A 145 6.74 15.93 -8.33
N LEU A 146 7.80 15.27 -7.84
CA LEU A 146 8.37 14.08 -8.50
C LEU A 146 7.32 12.98 -8.72
N LEU A 147 6.32 12.87 -7.83
CA LEU A 147 5.19 11.94 -7.99
C LEU A 147 4.24 12.35 -9.14
N ILE A 148 4.17 13.64 -9.49
CA ILE A 148 3.41 14.12 -10.65
C ILE A 148 4.11 13.64 -11.94
N ARG A 149 5.44 13.68 -11.98
CA ARG A 149 6.23 13.15 -13.11
C ARG A 149 6.17 11.64 -13.26
N LEU A 150 5.77 10.92 -12.21
CA LEU A 150 5.49 9.48 -12.29
C LEU A 150 4.11 9.19 -12.92
N GLY A 151 3.32 10.21 -13.27
CA GLY A 151 2.09 10.08 -14.06
C GLY A 151 0.89 9.50 -13.33
N LEU A 152 0.93 9.49 -11.98
CA LEU A 152 -0.16 8.92 -11.19
C LEU A 152 -1.47 9.66 -11.44
N LYS A 153 -1.45 11.00 -11.37
CA LYS A 153 -2.63 11.83 -11.61
C LYS A 153 -3.17 11.58 -13.02
N ASP A 154 -2.29 11.67 -14.01
CA ASP A 154 -2.62 11.55 -15.42
C ASP A 154 -3.25 10.18 -15.75
N PHE A 155 -2.76 9.11 -15.13
CA PHE A 155 -3.33 7.77 -15.26
C PHE A 155 -4.78 7.66 -14.74
N PHE A 156 -5.06 8.19 -13.55
CA PHE A 156 -6.39 8.08 -12.96
C PHE A 156 -7.40 9.06 -13.56
N HIS A 157 -6.94 10.22 -14.04
CA HIS A 157 -7.77 11.17 -14.79
C HIS A 157 -7.93 10.81 -16.27
N LEU A 158 -7.28 9.74 -16.74
CA LEU A 158 -7.26 9.35 -18.16
C LEU A 158 -6.79 10.50 -19.08
N GLU A 159 -5.91 11.37 -18.56
CA GLU A 159 -5.28 12.43 -19.33
C GLU A 159 -4.12 11.80 -20.12
N ILE A 160 -4.28 11.69 -21.43
CA ILE A 160 -3.29 11.07 -22.33
C ILE A 160 -2.08 12.01 -22.50
N SER A 161 -1.20 12.01 -21.50
CA SER A 161 0.07 12.74 -21.48
C SER A 161 1.26 11.79 -21.63
N GLY A 162 2.48 12.31 -21.79
CA GLY A 162 3.69 11.49 -21.73
C GLY A 162 3.84 10.73 -20.40
N TYR A 163 3.36 11.30 -19.29
CA TYR A 163 3.45 10.68 -17.96
C TYR A 163 2.42 9.57 -17.76
N PHE A 164 1.26 9.62 -18.43
CA PHE A 164 0.30 8.52 -18.46
C PHE A 164 0.96 7.18 -18.85
N TYR A 165 1.78 7.21 -19.90
CA TYR A 165 2.50 6.02 -20.38
C TYR A 165 3.55 5.52 -19.38
N VAL A 166 4.15 6.41 -18.60
CA VAL A 166 5.09 6.04 -17.53
C VAL A 166 4.38 5.17 -16.49
N PHE A 167 3.24 5.63 -15.96
CA PHE A 167 2.51 4.84 -14.97
C PHE A 167 1.90 3.58 -15.58
N LEU A 168 1.37 3.66 -16.81
CA LEU A 168 0.88 2.49 -17.53
C LEU A 168 1.95 1.40 -17.67
N SER A 169 3.19 1.79 -17.99
CA SER A 169 4.32 0.84 -18.05
C SER A 169 4.58 0.17 -16.70
N LEU A 170 4.47 0.90 -15.59
CA LEU A 170 4.60 0.33 -14.23
C LEU A 170 3.45 -0.64 -13.91
N VAL A 171 2.23 -0.39 -14.38
CA VAL A 171 1.10 -1.32 -14.24
C VAL A 171 1.31 -2.57 -15.09
N ILE A 172 1.85 -2.44 -16.30
CA ILE A 172 2.23 -3.58 -17.14
C ILE A 172 3.32 -4.41 -16.46
N ILE A 173 4.34 -3.76 -15.87
CA ILE A 173 5.38 -4.46 -15.09
C ILE A 173 4.75 -5.16 -13.88
N ALA A 174 3.70 -4.59 -13.27
CA ALA A 174 2.99 -5.20 -12.15
C ALA A 174 2.29 -6.53 -12.51
N VAL A 175 2.11 -6.82 -13.79
CA VAL A 175 1.64 -8.13 -14.26
C VAL A 175 2.70 -9.20 -14.00
N PHE A 176 3.98 -8.87 -14.06
CA PHE A 176 5.07 -9.84 -13.89
C PHE A 176 5.62 -9.84 -12.46
N ILE A 177 5.76 -8.65 -11.86
CA ILE A 177 6.33 -8.44 -10.53
C ILE A 177 5.24 -7.97 -9.60
N TYR A 178 5.20 -8.50 -8.38
CA TYR A 178 4.21 -8.07 -7.40
C TYR A 178 4.45 -6.62 -6.93
N ARG A 179 3.52 -5.72 -7.26
CA ARG A 179 3.43 -4.31 -6.80
C ARG A 179 4.75 -3.51 -6.90
N PRO A 180 5.30 -3.33 -8.11
CA PRO A 180 6.60 -2.69 -8.31
C PRO A 180 6.64 -1.24 -7.84
N PHE A 181 5.55 -0.48 -7.98
CA PHE A 181 5.50 0.91 -7.52
C PHE A 181 5.54 0.97 -5.99
N CYS A 182 4.66 0.23 -5.30
CA CYS A 182 4.62 0.23 -3.84
C CYS A 182 5.91 -0.28 -3.18
N ARG A 183 6.58 -1.25 -3.84
CA ARG A 183 7.79 -1.92 -3.32
C ARG A 183 9.09 -1.19 -3.64
N LEU A 184 9.12 -0.31 -4.65
CA LEU A 184 10.35 0.35 -5.09
C LEU A 184 10.21 1.88 -5.09
N LEU A 185 9.24 2.41 -5.83
CA LEU A 185 9.15 3.85 -6.10
C LEU A 185 8.33 4.64 -5.07
N CYS A 186 7.53 3.98 -4.25
CA CYS A 186 6.62 4.67 -3.34
C CYS A 186 7.34 5.16 -2.07
N PRO A 187 7.41 6.48 -1.80
CA PRO A 187 8.06 7.01 -0.59
C PRO A 187 7.31 6.60 0.69
N TYR A 188 5.99 6.40 0.61
CA TYR A 188 5.19 5.87 1.72
C TYR A 188 5.48 4.40 1.97
N GLY A 189 5.62 3.62 0.89
CA GLY A 189 6.04 2.22 1.00
C GLY A 189 7.35 2.11 1.79
N ALA A 190 8.32 2.98 1.51
CA ALA A 190 9.59 3.04 2.21
C ALA A 190 9.43 3.32 3.72
N ILE A 191 8.70 4.38 4.09
CA ILE A 191 8.46 4.74 5.50
C ILE A 191 7.72 3.60 6.22
N LEU A 192 6.70 3.05 5.56
CA LEU A 192 5.91 1.95 6.11
C LEU A 192 6.72 0.65 6.21
N SER A 193 7.73 0.41 5.37
CA SER A 193 8.64 -0.74 5.50
C SER A 193 9.35 -0.77 6.83
N LEU A 194 9.88 0.38 7.22
CA LEU A 194 10.63 0.54 8.46
C LEU A 194 9.74 0.31 9.69
N VAL A 195 8.49 0.76 9.60
CA VAL A 195 7.52 0.72 10.70
C VAL A 195 6.79 -0.63 10.79
N SER A 196 6.38 -1.19 9.66
CA SER A 196 5.50 -2.37 9.61
C SER A 196 6.13 -3.66 10.14
N GLY A 197 7.46 -3.77 10.17
CA GLY A 197 8.14 -4.89 10.83
C GLY A 197 7.84 -5.02 12.33
N LYS A 198 7.40 -3.93 12.98
CA LYS A 198 7.01 -3.90 14.40
C LYS A 198 5.49 -3.78 14.61
N SER A 199 4.67 -3.94 13.56
CA SER A 199 3.21 -3.78 13.68
C SER A 199 2.60 -4.81 14.64
N ARG A 200 1.47 -4.43 15.26
CA ARG A 200 0.73 -5.34 16.15
C ARG A 200 0.07 -6.47 15.36
N PHE A 201 -0.43 -6.14 14.17
CA PHE A 201 -0.98 -7.10 13.22
C PHE A 201 0.11 -7.62 12.29
N ARG A 202 0.85 -8.62 12.74
CA ARG A 202 1.92 -9.28 11.97
C ARG A 202 1.59 -10.75 11.79
N LEU A 203 2.02 -11.33 10.67
CA LEU A 203 1.92 -12.76 10.44
C LEU A 203 2.74 -13.51 11.51
N ARG A 204 2.11 -14.47 12.17
CA ARG A 204 2.70 -15.40 13.14
C ARG A 204 2.26 -16.82 12.81
N ARG A 205 3.16 -17.76 13.05
CA ARG A 205 2.87 -19.19 13.01
C ARG A 205 2.54 -19.64 14.43
N THR A 206 1.50 -20.45 14.59
CA THR A 206 1.20 -21.14 15.86
C THR A 206 2.04 -22.42 15.97
N ASP A 207 2.03 -23.03 17.14
CA ASP A 207 2.74 -24.28 17.41
C ASP A 207 2.12 -25.48 16.64
N GLU A 208 0.97 -25.28 16.00
CA GLU A 208 0.29 -26.26 15.13
C GLU A 208 0.90 -26.29 13.71
N CYS A 209 1.92 -25.48 13.44
CA CYS A 209 2.59 -25.42 12.14
C CYS A 209 3.30 -26.74 11.82
N LEU A 210 3.03 -27.29 10.65
CA LEU A 210 3.62 -28.54 10.14
C LEU A 210 4.90 -28.33 9.31
N ASP A 211 5.41 -27.09 9.22
CA ASP A 211 6.57 -26.70 8.40
C ASP A 211 6.54 -27.17 6.94
N CYS A 212 5.34 -27.26 6.37
CA CYS A 212 5.11 -27.70 4.98
C CYS A 212 5.62 -26.73 3.89
N GLY A 213 5.89 -25.46 4.22
CA GLY A 213 6.39 -24.46 3.27
C GLY A 213 5.37 -23.87 2.28
N GLU A 214 4.12 -24.33 2.29
CA GLU A 214 3.05 -23.86 1.37
C GLU A 214 2.79 -22.35 1.47
N CYS A 215 2.84 -21.82 2.70
CA CYS A 215 2.66 -20.39 2.97
C CYS A 215 3.77 -19.53 2.33
N GLU A 216 5.00 -20.04 2.25
CA GLU A 216 6.14 -19.41 1.58
C GLU A 216 6.02 -19.50 0.06
N ALA A 217 5.57 -20.65 -0.44
CA ALA A 217 5.34 -20.87 -1.87
C ALA A 217 4.27 -19.93 -2.44
N VAL A 218 3.18 -19.66 -1.70
CA VAL A 218 2.11 -18.75 -2.18
C VAL A 218 2.44 -17.27 -1.95
N CYS A 219 3.38 -16.95 -1.05
CA CYS A 219 3.68 -15.57 -0.69
C CYS A 219 4.28 -14.80 -1.87
N PRO A 220 3.67 -13.69 -2.31
CA PRO A 220 4.19 -12.92 -3.44
C PRO A 220 5.43 -12.08 -3.07
N THR A 221 5.61 -11.77 -1.78
CA THR A 221 6.72 -10.97 -1.27
C THR A 221 7.80 -11.78 -0.57
N ASN A 222 7.65 -13.12 -0.44
CA ASN A 222 8.56 -13.97 0.33
C ASN A 222 8.76 -13.44 1.76
N GLU A 223 7.67 -13.11 2.43
CA GLU A 223 7.63 -12.63 3.81
C GLU A 223 6.75 -13.56 4.65
N ALA A 224 6.67 -14.85 4.31
CA ALA A 224 5.87 -15.83 5.04
C ALA A 224 6.72 -16.82 5.86
N GLY A 225 8.05 -16.81 5.72
CA GLY A 225 9.02 -17.62 6.46
C GLY A 225 9.15 -17.21 7.93
N GLU A 226 9.37 -18.14 8.85
CA GLU A 226 9.34 -17.83 10.28
C GLU A 226 10.28 -16.69 10.70
N THR A 227 11.49 -16.65 10.11
CA THR A 227 12.55 -15.68 10.45
C THR A 227 12.49 -14.38 9.65
N ASP A 228 11.55 -14.22 8.71
CA ASP A 228 11.49 -13.00 7.90
C ASP A 228 11.04 -11.79 8.74
N ARG A 229 11.49 -10.60 8.33
CA ARG A 229 11.21 -9.34 9.04
C ARG A 229 9.79 -8.83 8.86
N LYS A 230 9.00 -9.39 7.92
CA LYS A 230 7.60 -9.03 7.61
C LYS A 230 7.40 -7.58 7.16
N GLN A 231 8.47 -6.86 6.82
CA GLN A 231 8.45 -5.44 6.49
C GLN A 231 7.75 -5.14 5.15
N GLU A 232 7.72 -6.11 4.24
CA GLU A 232 7.01 -6.03 2.96
C GLU A 232 5.73 -6.90 2.94
N CYS A 233 5.22 -7.30 4.11
CA CYS A 233 3.97 -8.06 4.18
C CYS A 233 2.74 -7.14 4.03
N TYR A 234 1.93 -7.37 3.01
CA TYR A 234 0.69 -6.61 2.74
C TYR A 234 -0.56 -7.23 3.39
N LEU A 235 -0.40 -8.28 4.20
CA LEU A 235 -1.49 -9.04 4.84
C LEU A 235 -2.59 -9.48 3.86
N CYS A 236 -2.20 -10.05 2.71
CA CYS A 236 -3.11 -10.45 1.64
C CYS A 236 -3.92 -11.74 1.91
N ASN A 237 -3.79 -12.36 3.08
CA ASN A 237 -4.47 -13.61 3.52
C ASN A 237 -4.25 -14.89 2.69
N ARG A 238 -3.52 -14.84 1.59
CA ARG A 238 -3.20 -16.02 0.77
C ARG A 238 -2.51 -17.15 1.56
N CYS A 239 -1.59 -16.80 2.46
CA CYS A 239 -0.88 -17.77 3.29
C CYS A 239 -1.78 -18.42 4.36
N LYS A 240 -2.81 -17.71 4.84
CA LYS A 240 -3.78 -18.28 5.77
C LYS A 240 -4.72 -19.26 5.07
N GLU A 241 -5.19 -18.91 3.87
CA GLU A 241 -6.14 -19.74 3.12
C GLU A 241 -5.56 -21.06 2.60
N ILE A 242 -4.25 -21.09 2.30
CA ILE A 242 -3.60 -22.33 1.84
C ILE A 242 -3.13 -23.23 2.99
N CYS A 243 -3.13 -22.73 4.23
CA CYS A 243 -2.55 -23.46 5.35
C CYS A 243 -3.44 -24.67 5.72
N PRO A 244 -2.94 -25.92 5.60
CA PRO A 244 -3.75 -27.10 5.90
C PRO A 244 -4.04 -27.26 7.40
N ALA A 245 -3.20 -26.67 8.26
CA ALA A 245 -3.31 -26.74 9.73
C ALA A 245 -3.98 -25.50 10.36
N ASP A 246 -4.41 -24.51 9.55
CA ASP A 246 -4.87 -23.19 10.01
C ASP A 246 -3.92 -22.50 11.02
N ALA A 247 -2.63 -22.81 10.96
CA ALA A 247 -1.60 -22.35 11.90
C ALA A 247 -1.11 -20.91 11.66
N ILE A 248 -1.83 -20.11 10.86
CA ILE A 248 -1.43 -18.75 10.48
C ILE A 248 -2.36 -17.71 11.12
N GLU A 249 -1.80 -16.89 11.99
CA GLU A 249 -2.50 -15.82 12.67
C GLU A 249 -1.89 -14.44 12.39
N TYR A 250 -2.74 -13.42 12.36
CA TYR A 250 -2.31 -12.02 12.24
C TYR A 250 -2.40 -11.26 13.55
N THR A 251 -2.95 -11.86 14.61
CA THR A 251 -3.06 -11.25 15.93
C THR A 251 -1.93 -11.74 16.83
N GLY A 252 -1.57 -10.94 17.83
CA GLY A 252 -0.60 -11.37 18.83
C GLY A 252 -1.25 -12.01 20.06
N ARG A 253 -2.32 -12.80 19.87
CA ARG A 253 -2.97 -13.58 20.92
C ARG A 253 -2.94 -15.04 20.46
N GLN A 254 -1.98 -15.81 20.97
CA GLN A 254 -2.04 -17.26 20.92
C GLN A 254 -3.37 -17.66 21.55
N ARG A 255 -4.21 -18.37 20.80
CA ARG A 255 -5.23 -19.21 21.42
C ARG A 255 -4.59 -20.48 21.93
#